data_AF-A0A849QIL9-F1
#
_entry.id   AF-A0A849QIL9-F1
#
_cell.length_a   1.000
_cell.length_b   1.000
_cell.length_c   1.000
_cell.angle_alpha   90.00
_cell.angle_beta   90.00
_cell.angle_gamma   90.00
#
_symmetry.space_group_name_H-M   'P 1'
#
loop_
_entity.id
_entity.type
_entity.pdbx_description
1 polymer ?
#
loop_
_entity_poly.entity_id
_entity_poly.type
_entity_poly.pdbx_seq_one_letter_code
_entity_poly.pdbx_strand_id
1 'polypeptide(L)'
;MKANKKLFTRKDTRAQVGIGTLIIFIAMVLVAAVAAAVLIQTSGVLQQKAQATGKQATQEVSSNLIIKNIEGVRAKTTDSNLSSTIDMIKLRVGLNVGSAPVDINQVVISITDGTTTNNLIYAANDKTYDYDMANFSTSATATVNLAFLLNDTQTTPGINAKYFYTVEKIRDEDASFTQEKPVLNTGDLVTLYISSMSGTGLAHTSVGSDTKVGTYRDSGLDMDPRATVSIILTPEAGATTVADFVTPSSYGTKETVQLYP
;
A
#
# COMPACT_ATOMS: atom_id res chain seq x y z
N MET A 1 50.33 -82.24 48.44
CA MET A 1 49.47 -82.00 47.25
C MET A 1 48.46 -80.91 47.59
N LYS A 2 48.56 -79.72 46.98
CA LYS A 2 47.63 -78.59 47.21
C LYS A 2 46.43 -78.75 46.28
N ALA A 3 45.24 -78.94 46.84
CA ALA A 3 44.00 -79.03 46.09
C ALA A 3 43.57 -77.63 45.63
N ASN A 4 43.60 -77.40 44.31
CA ASN A 4 43.15 -76.17 43.68
C ASN A 4 41.62 -76.19 43.62
N LYS A 5 40.93 -75.49 44.54
CA LYS A 5 39.47 -75.34 44.50
C LYS A 5 39.12 -74.37 43.34
N LYS A 6 38.69 -74.91 42.20
CA LYS A 6 38.05 -74.10 41.15
C LYS A 6 36.70 -73.61 41.68
N LEU A 7 36.57 -72.31 41.93
CA LEU A 7 35.27 -71.66 42.16
C LEU A 7 34.47 -71.77 40.84
N PHE A 8 33.39 -72.54 40.85
CA PHE A 8 32.40 -72.49 39.79
C PHE A 8 31.56 -71.22 39.98
N THR A 9 31.84 -70.19 39.19
CA THR A 9 30.97 -69.01 39.08
C THR A 9 29.64 -69.47 38.47
N ARG A 10 28.54 -69.41 39.25
CA ARG A 10 27.20 -69.62 38.71
C ARG A 10 26.95 -68.51 37.68
N LYS A 11 26.64 -68.88 36.44
CA LYS A 11 26.24 -67.92 35.42
C LYS A 11 24.84 -67.41 35.76
N ASP A 12 24.75 -66.20 36.30
CA ASP A 12 23.47 -65.54 36.60
C ASP A 12 22.84 -65.00 35.31
N THR A 13 22.37 -65.91 34.45
CA THR A 13 21.67 -65.60 33.20
C THR A 13 20.41 -64.77 33.43
N ARG A 14 19.77 -64.88 34.61
CA ARG A 14 18.63 -64.04 34.99
C ARG A 14 19.01 -62.57 35.19
N ALA A 15 20.12 -62.29 35.87
CA ALA A 15 20.63 -60.93 36.06
C ALA A 15 21.06 -60.32 34.71
N GLN A 16 21.67 -61.12 33.85
CA GLN A 16 22.06 -60.70 32.49
C GLN A 16 20.86 -60.33 31.61
N VAL A 17 19.77 -61.11 31.65
CA VAL A 17 18.53 -60.79 30.92
C VAL A 17 17.88 -59.51 31.47
N GLY A 18 17.86 -59.33 32.80
CA GLY A 18 17.33 -58.13 33.45
C GLY A 18 18.06 -56.85 33.04
N ILE A 19 19.40 -56.89 32.99
CA ILE A 19 20.21 -55.76 32.51
C ILE A 19 19.90 -55.46 31.04
N GLY A 20 19.73 -56.49 30.20
CA GLY A 20 19.32 -56.32 28.80
C GLY A 20 17.97 -55.62 28.65
N THR A 21 16.98 -55.98 29.47
CA THR A 21 15.66 -55.32 29.45
C THR A 21 15.72 -53.85 29.91
N LEU A 22 16.55 -53.52 30.90
CA LEU A 22 16.74 -52.14 31.36
C LEU A 22 17.40 -51.26 30.29
N ILE A 23 18.38 -51.79 29.55
CA ILE A 23 19.05 -51.06 28.46
C ILE A 23 18.03 -50.71 27.36
N ILE A 24 17.21 -51.68 26.94
CA ILE A 24 16.18 -51.46 25.91
C ILE A 24 15.12 -50.47 26.41
N PHE A 25 14.74 -50.56 27.68
CA PHE A 25 13.78 -49.64 28.28
C PHE A 25 14.28 -48.19 28.22
N ILE A 26 15.51 -47.94 28.64
CA ILE A 26 16.12 -46.60 28.58
C ILE A 26 16.23 -46.12 27.12
N ALA A 27 16.68 -47.00 26.21
CA ALA A 27 16.80 -46.66 24.80
C ALA A 27 15.44 -46.28 24.16
N MET A 28 14.38 -47.04 24.46
CA MET A 28 13.03 -46.76 23.96
C MET A 28 12.49 -45.43 24.47
N VAL A 29 12.72 -45.13 25.76
CA VAL A 29 12.33 -43.84 26.36
C VAL A 29 13.05 -42.67 25.68
N LEU A 30 14.34 -42.80 25.39
CA LEU A 30 15.09 -41.75 24.70
C LEU A 30 14.60 -41.53 23.26
N VAL A 31 14.35 -42.61 22.50
CA VAL A 31 13.79 -42.51 21.14
C VAL A 31 12.40 -41.87 21.16
N ALA A 32 11.54 -42.28 22.11
CA ALA A 32 10.21 -41.70 22.29
C ALA A 32 10.28 -40.20 22.65
N ALA A 33 11.24 -39.78 23.48
CA ALA A 33 11.44 -38.39 23.84
C ALA A 33 11.84 -37.53 22.63
N VAL A 34 12.77 -38.02 21.80
CA VAL A 34 13.17 -37.30 20.56
C VAL A 34 12.01 -37.24 19.57
N ALA A 35 11.28 -38.35 19.37
CA ALA A 35 10.12 -38.37 18.49
C ALA A 35 9.02 -37.40 18.95
N ALA A 36 8.72 -37.36 20.26
CA ALA A 36 7.78 -36.42 20.84
C ALA A 36 8.23 -34.96 20.68
N ALA A 37 9.52 -34.68 20.91
CA ALA A 37 10.07 -33.34 20.73
C ALA A 37 9.92 -32.84 19.29
N VAL A 38 10.23 -33.67 18.29
CA VAL A 38 10.04 -33.33 16.86
C VAL A 38 8.57 -33.15 16.52
N LEU A 39 7.67 -33.97 17.07
CA LEU A 39 6.23 -33.84 16.83
C LEU A 39 5.67 -32.53 17.40
N ILE A 40 6.09 -32.15 18.62
CA ILE A 40 5.70 -30.88 19.25
C ILE A 40 6.27 -29.70 18.46
N GLN A 41 7.54 -29.77 18.06
CA GLN A 41 8.19 -28.70 17.32
C GLN A 41 7.51 -28.47 15.96
N THR A 42 7.24 -29.55 15.21
CA THR A 42 6.56 -29.46 13.91
C THR A 42 5.14 -28.93 14.06
N SER A 43 4.39 -29.42 15.06
CA SER A 43 3.05 -28.92 15.37
C SER A 43 3.05 -27.44 15.75
N GLY A 44 4.03 -26.99 16.54
CA GLY A 44 4.17 -25.59 16.93
C GLY A 44 4.44 -24.66 15.75
N VAL A 45 5.37 -25.05 14.86
CA VAL A 45 5.66 -24.29 13.63
C VAL A 45 4.44 -24.21 12.73
N LEU A 46 3.71 -25.32 12.55
CA LEU A 46 2.49 -25.36 11.75
C LEU A 46 1.39 -24.47 12.34
N GLN A 47 1.23 -24.44 13.66
CA GLN A 47 0.25 -23.58 14.34
C GLN A 47 0.60 -22.09 14.16
N GLN A 48 1.85 -21.70 14.36
CA GLN A 48 2.29 -20.31 14.15
C GLN A 48 2.09 -19.90 12.69
N LYS A 49 2.41 -20.79 11.73
CA LYS A 49 2.21 -20.52 10.32
C LYS A 49 0.72 -20.39 9.99
N ALA A 50 -0.13 -21.28 10.50
CA ALA A 50 -1.57 -21.24 10.29
C ALA A 50 -2.21 -19.96 10.85
N GLN A 51 -1.77 -19.48 12.02
CA GLN A 51 -2.22 -18.22 12.60
C GLN A 51 -1.81 -17.02 11.75
N ALA A 52 -0.55 -16.98 11.30
CA ALA A 52 -0.05 -15.91 10.44
C ALA A 52 -0.80 -15.86 9.10
N THR A 53 -1.00 -17.02 8.46
CA THR A 53 -1.76 -17.10 7.20
C THR A 53 -3.23 -16.74 7.40
N GLY A 54 -3.83 -17.13 8.53
CA GLY A 54 -5.19 -16.74 8.87
C GLY A 54 -5.32 -15.23 9.02
N LYS A 55 -4.39 -14.58 9.74
CA LYS A 55 -4.37 -13.12 9.89
C LYS A 55 -4.20 -12.41 8.54
N GLN A 56 -3.23 -12.84 7.73
CA GLN A 56 -3.01 -12.26 6.40
C GLN A 56 -4.22 -12.43 5.49
N ALA A 57 -4.84 -13.62 5.46
CA ALA A 57 -6.04 -13.87 4.66
C ALA A 57 -7.24 -13.00 5.12
N THR A 58 -7.40 -12.78 6.43
CA THR A 58 -8.43 -11.88 6.93
C THR A 58 -8.15 -10.42 6.58
N GLN A 59 -6.89 -9.99 6.56
CA GLN A 59 -6.51 -8.64 6.14
C GLN A 59 -6.79 -8.44 4.64
N GLU A 60 -6.46 -9.43 3.82
CA GLU A 60 -6.64 -9.39 2.37
C GLU A 60 -8.10 -9.22 1.93
N VAL A 61 -9.05 -9.76 2.70
CA VAL A 61 -10.48 -9.65 2.38
C VAL A 61 -11.19 -8.48 3.07
N SER A 62 -10.62 -7.97 4.17
CA SER A 62 -11.27 -6.92 4.98
C SER A 62 -10.83 -5.51 4.60
N SER A 63 -9.59 -5.32 4.13
CA SER A 63 -9.07 -4.02 3.71
C SER A 63 -9.70 -3.56 2.40
N ASN A 64 -10.78 -2.80 2.51
CA ASN A 64 -11.46 -2.21 1.36
C ASN A 64 -11.36 -0.68 1.42
N LEU A 65 -10.62 -0.10 0.48
CA LEU A 65 -10.67 1.33 0.17
C LEU A 65 -11.95 1.61 -0.63
N ILE A 66 -12.58 2.75 -0.38
CA ILE A 66 -13.76 3.17 -1.14
C ILE A 66 -13.58 4.58 -1.65
N ILE A 67 -13.81 4.76 -2.93
CA ILE A 67 -13.86 6.08 -3.56
C ILE A 67 -15.23 6.68 -3.27
N LYS A 68 -15.25 7.87 -2.66
CA LYS A 68 -16.48 8.57 -2.27
C LYS A 68 -16.91 9.63 -3.28
N ASN A 69 -15.97 10.28 -3.95
CA ASN A 69 -16.22 11.32 -4.94
C ASN A 69 -14.97 11.56 -5.79
N ILE A 70 -15.16 11.90 -7.06
CA ILE A 70 -14.09 12.29 -7.98
C ILE A 70 -14.44 13.65 -8.58
N GLU A 71 -13.61 14.64 -8.27
CA GLU A 71 -13.73 16.01 -8.80
C GLU A 71 -12.55 16.30 -9.72
N GLY A 72 -12.83 16.76 -10.93
CA GLY A 72 -11.84 17.34 -11.83
C GLY A 72 -11.74 18.84 -11.63
N VAL A 73 -10.52 19.37 -11.66
CA VAL A 73 -10.23 20.80 -11.60
C VAL A 73 -9.48 21.22 -12.84
N ARG A 74 -9.96 22.28 -13.48
CA ARG A 74 -9.34 22.86 -14.66
C ARG A 74 -8.43 24.00 -14.26
N ALA A 75 -7.32 24.15 -14.96
CA ALA A 75 -6.45 25.29 -14.77
C ALA A 75 -7.14 26.58 -15.25
N LYS A 76 -6.86 27.70 -14.58
CA LYS A 76 -7.38 29.01 -14.95
C LYS A 76 -6.35 30.12 -14.79
N THR A 77 -6.53 31.18 -15.58
CA THR A 77 -5.83 32.46 -15.41
C THR A 77 -6.77 33.54 -14.88
N THR A 78 -8.02 33.51 -15.34
CA THR A 78 -9.13 34.33 -14.85
C THR A 78 -10.39 33.46 -14.84
N ASP A 79 -11.47 33.88 -14.17
CA ASP A 79 -12.70 33.06 -14.09
C ASP A 79 -13.37 32.81 -15.45
N SER A 80 -13.01 33.57 -16.49
CA SER A 80 -13.46 33.37 -17.87
C SER A 80 -12.45 32.65 -18.76
N ASN A 81 -11.22 32.46 -18.31
CA ASN A 81 -10.13 31.83 -19.06
C ASN A 81 -9.72 30.53 -18.36
N LEU A 82 -10.39 29.46 -18.77
CA LEU A 82 -10.30 28.11 -18.24
C LEU A 82 -9.70 27.19 -19.29
N SER A 83 -8.93 26.21 -18.84
CA SER A 83 -8.42 25.13 -19.68
C SER A 83 -9.56 24.36 -20.35
N SER A 84 -9.28 23.85 -21.56
CA SER A 84 -10.19 22.96 -22.29
C SER A 84 -10.20 21.54 -21.72
N THR A 85 -9.19 21.18 -20.93
CA THR A 85 -8.99 19.85 -20.34
C THR A 85 -9.12 19.90 -18.82
N ILE A 86 -9.18 18.74 -18.18
CA ILE A 86 -9.07 18.62 -16.72
C ILE A 86 -7.60 18.47 -16.35
N ASP A 87 -7.07 19.37 -15.53
CA ASP A 87 -5.63 19.46 -15.25
C ASP A 87 -5.25 18.87 -13.88
N MET A 88 -6.23 18.61 -13.02
CA MET A 88 -6.03 17.95 -11.75
C MET A 88 -7.28 17.16 -11.35
N ILE A 89 -7.08 15.98 -10.74
CA ILE A 89 -8.14 15.15 -10.20
C ILE A 89 -8.00 15.11 -8.67
N LYS A 90 -9.12 15.38 -7.98
CA LYS A 90 -9.28 15.21 -6.54
C LYS A 90 -10.10 13.97 -6.29
N LEU A 91 -9.48 12.98 -5.66
CA LEU A 91 -10.12 11.71 -5.32
C LEU A 91 -10.38 11.65 -3.82
N ARG A 92 -11.64 11.73 -3.39
CA ARG A 92 -11.99 11.53 -1.98
C ARG A 92 -12.07 10.04 -1.70
N VAL A 93 -11.19 9.55 -0.84
CA VAL A 93 -11.07 8.14 -0.48
C VAL A 93 -11.20 7.99 1.03
N GLY A 94 -11.90 6.95 1.45
CA GLY A 94 -11.96 6.54 2.85
C GLY A 94 -11.92 5.01 2.95
N LEU A 95 -11.88 4.52 4.18
CA LEU A 95 -12.04 3.10 4.46
C LEU A 95 -13.49 2.77 4.76
N ASN A 96 -13.91 1.57 4.36
CA ASN A 96 -15.19 1.03 4.80
C ASN A 96 -15.16 0.69 6.30
N VAL A 97 -16.33 0.63 6.93
CA VAL A 97 -16.44 0.23 8.33
C VAL A 97 -15.98 -1.22 8.50
N GLY A 98 -15.09 -1.46 9.47
CA GLY A 98 -14.55 -2.79 9.72
C GLY A 98 -13.38 -3.19 8.83
N SER A 99 -12.90 -2.29 7.95
CA SER A 99 -11.63 -2.47 7.25
C SER A 99 -10.46 -2.41 8.22
N ALA A 100 -9.44 -3.23 7.96
CA ALA A 100 -8.15 -3.05 8.62
C ALA A 100 -7.49 -1.74 8.14
N PRO A 101 -6.59 -1.14 8.94
CA PRO A 101 -5.86 0.05 8.53
C PRO A 101 -5.09 -0.18 7.23
N VAL A 102 -5.05 0.84 6.37
CA VAL A 102 -4.35 0.80 5.09
C VAL A 102 -3.29 1.89 5.06
N ASP A 103 -2.06 1.53 4.71
CA ASP A 103 -0.98 2.49 4.49
C ASP A 103 -1.03 3.04 3.06
N ILE A 104 -1.24 4.34 2.92
CA ILE A 104 -1.27 5.01 1.61
C ILE A 104 0.11 5.07 0.97
N ASN A 105 1.19 4.99 1.75
CA ASN A 105 2.54 5.01 1.20
C ASN A 105 2.77 3.85 0.19
N GLN A 106 2.07 2.74 0.37
CA GLN A 106 2.18 1.55 -0.48
C GLN A 106 1.03 1.41 -1.49
N VAL A 107 0.06 2.32 -1.49
CA VAL A 107 -1.01 2.33 -2.49
C VAL A 107 -0.46 2.83 -3.81
N VAL A 108 -0.65 2.04 -4.86
CA VAL A 108 -0.35 2.43 -6.24
C VAL A 108 -1.65 2.83 -6.94
N ILE A 109 -1.64 3.99 -7.58
CA ILE A 109 -2.77 4.49 -8.36
C ILE A 109 -2.40 4.42 -9.83
N SER A 110 -3.10 3.59 -10.60
CA SER A 110 -2.97 3.55 -12.06
C SER A 110 -4.11 4.35 -12.67
N ILE A 111 -3.79 5.41 -13.41
CA ILE A 111 -4.76 6.22 -14.15
C ILE A 111 -4.49 6.13 -15.65
N THR A 112 -5.56 6.01 -16.44
CA THR A 112 -5.48 6.05 -17.90
C THR A 112 -6.58 6.89 -18.52
N ASP A 113 -6.24 7.63 -19.57
CA ASP A 113 -7.16 8.38 -20.45
C ASP A 113 -7.57 7.58 -21.71
N GLY A 114 -7.21 6.28 -21.76
CA GLY A 114 -7.39 5.40 -22.91
C GLY A 114 -6.22 5.39 -23.90
N THR A 115 -5.31 6.36 -23.83
CA THR A 115 -4.11 6.46 -24.69
C THR A 115 -2.81 6.32 -23.91
N THR A 116 -2.70 7.04 -22.80
CA THR A 116 -1.57 7.04 -21.88
C THR A 116 -2.00 6.41 -20.56
N THR A 117 -1.08 5.72 -19.90
CA THR A 117 -1.28 5.20 -18.54
C THR A 117 -0.15 5.71 -17.66
N ASN A 118 -0.51 6.32 -16.54
CA ASN A 118 0.41 6.75 -15.50
C ASN A 118 0.21 5.89 -14.25
N ASN A 119 1.31 5.31 -13.76
CA ASN A 119 1.34 4.61 -12.48
C ASN A 119 1.94 5.56 -11.45
N LEU A 120 1.14 5.91 -10.45
CA LEU A 120 1.44 6.92 -9.46
C LEU A 120 1.71 6.26 -8.11
N ILE A 121 2.77 6.69 -7.47
CA ILE A 121 3.13 6.30 -6.10
C ILE A 121 2.98 7.49 -5.15
N TYR A 122 2.91 7.21 -3.85
CA TYR A 122 2.85 8.29 -2.87
C TYR A 122 4.11 9.16 -2.92
N ALA A 123 3.96 10.48 -2.78
CA ALA A 123 5.05 11.43 -2.91
C ALA A 123 6.23 11.22 -1.95
N ALA A 124 6.01 10.65 -0.76
CA ALA A 124 7.09 10.32 0.17
C ALA A 124 7.73 8.94 -0.06
N ASN A 125 7.21 8.15 -1.01
CA ASN A 125 7.70 6.81 -1.28
C ASN A 125 9.00 6.87 -2.08
N ASP A 126 10.13 6.65 -1.40
CA ASP A 126 11.46 6.57 -2.00
C ASP A 126 11.81 5.15 -2.51
N LYS A 127 11.01 4.13 -2.18
CA LYS A 127 11.38 2.72 -2.39
C LYS A 127 11.16 2.23 -3.82
N THR A 128 10.34 2.91 -4.60
CA THR A 128 10.03 2.48 -5.97
C THR A 128 11.02 3.04 -7.00
N TYR A 129 11.44 4.29 -6.82
CA TYR A 129 12.32 4.99 -7.76
C TYR A 129 13.68 5.38 -7.16
N ASP A 130 13.99 4.91 -5.94
CA ASP A 130 15.15 5.32 -5.12
C ASP A 130 15.18 6.81 -4.73
N TYR A 131 14.12 7.56 -5.06
CA TYR A 131 13.92 8.96 -4.77
C TYR A 131 12.46 9.22 -4.42
N ASP A 132 12.22 10.05 -3.40
CA ASP A 132 10.93 10.65 -3.14
C ASP A 132 10.63 11.76 -4.17
N MET A 133 9.42 12.34 -4.10
CA MET A 133 9.02 13.44 -4.97
C MET A 133 9.84 14.69 -4.65
N ALA A 134 10.27 15.41 -5.69
CA ALA A 134 11.13 16.58 -5.54
C ALA A 134 10.47 17.62 -4.63
N ASN A 135 11.24 18.13 -3.67
CA ASN A 135 10.82 19.14 -2.70
C ASN A 135 9.65 18.71 -1.80
N PHE A 136 9.29 17.42 -1.78
CA PHE A 136 8.31 16.92 -0.82
C PHE A 136 8.77 17.21 0.61
N SER A 137 7.82 17.66 1.44
CA SER A 137 8.07 17.94 2.85
C SER A 137 7.04 17.26 3.73
N THR A 138 7.52 16.41 4.63
CA THR A 138 6.70 15.73 5.64
C THR A 138 6.16 16.68 6.71
N SER A 139 6.78 17.86 6.86
CA SER A 139 6.41 18.88 7.84
C SER A 139 5.61 20.04 7.25
N ALA A 140 5.53 20.16 5.92
CA ALA A 140 4.74 21.18 5.25
C ALA A 140 3.26 20.78 5.16
N THR A 141 2.40 21.76 4.86
CA THR A 141 0.98 21.51 4.60
C THR A 141 0.79 20.77 3.28
N ALA A 142 -0.32 20.04 3.15
CA ALA A 142 -0.63 19.30 1.93
C ALA A 142 -0.70 20.22 0.69
N THR A 143 -1.10 21.48 0.85
CA THR A 143 -1.12 22.49 -0.22
C THR A 143 0.27 22.78 -0.78
N VAL A 144 1.30 22.83 0.07
CA VAL A 144 2.69 23.06 -0.39
C VAL A 144 3.18 21.85 -1.19
N ASN A 145 2.91 20.64 -0.71
CA ASN A 145 3.28 19.42 -1.44
C ASN A 145 2.52 19.30 -2.78
N LEU A 146 1.26 19.73 -2.82
CA LEU A 146 0.50 19.82 -4.07
C LEU A 146 1.14 20.77 -5.08
N ALA A 147 1.63 21.92 -4.63
CA ALA A 147 2.32 22.86 -5.51
C ALA A 147 3.58 22.23 -6.15
N PHE A 148 4.36 21.49 -5.37
CA PHE A 148 5.54 20.76 -5.87
C PHE A 148 5.18 19.59 -6.79
N LEU A 149 4.05 18.92 -6.55
CA LEU A 149 3.53 17.90 -7.47
C LEU A 149 3.25 18.48 -8.87
N LEU A 150 2.70 19.69 -8.93
CA LEU A 150 2.28 20.33 -10.19
C LEU A 150 3.41 21.04 -10.94
N ASN A 151 4.42 21.57 -10.24
CA ASN A 151 5.43 22.48 -10.82
C ASN A 151 6.83 21.86 -10.97
N ASP A 152 7.19 20.89 -10.13
CA ASP A 152 8.57 20.41 -10.05
C ASP A 152 8.84 19.16 -10.89
N THR A 153 10.14 18.94 -11.09
CA THR A 153 10.70 17.81 -11.81
C THR A 153 12.04 17.44 -11.18
N GLN A 154 12.38 16.17 -11.25
CA GLN A 154 13.68 15.63 -10.86
C GLN A 154 14.32 14.86 -12.01
N THR A 155 15.59 14.47 -11.86
CA THR A 155 16.32 13.70 -12.87
C THR A 155 15.79 12.28 -13.01
N THR A 156 15.35 11.67 -11.89
CA THR A 156 14.78 10.32 -11.82
C THR A 156 13.64 10.35 -10.81
N PRO A 157 12.40 9.95 -11.14
CA PRO A 157 11.92 9.36 -12.39
C PRO A 157 11.59 10.38 -13.49
N GLY A 158 11.58 11.68 -13.17
CA GLY A 158 11.28 12.75 -14.13
C GLY A 158 10.31 13.78 -13.56
N ILE A 159 9.30 14.12 -14.34
CA ILE A 159 8.26 15.10 -13.97
C ILE A 159 7.40 14.54 -12.83
N ASN A 160 7.23 15.31 -11.74
CA ASN A 160 6.49 14.84 -10.57
C ASN A 160 5.05 14.43 -10.90
N ALA A 161 4.36 15.27 -11.69
CA ALA A 161 2.99 15.09 -12.14
C ALA A 161 2.70 13.75 -12.85
N LYS A 162 3.73 13.05 -13.36
CA LYS A 162 3.59 11.78 -14.08
C LYS A 162 3.72 10.55 -13.18
N TYR A 163 4.43 10.66 -12.06
CA TYR A 163 4.88 9.51 -11.26
C TYR A 163 4.37 9.52 -9.83
N PHE A 164 3.95 10.67 -9.30
CA PHE A 164 3.59 10.81 -7.90
C PHE A 164 2.15 11.32 -7.72
N TYR A 165 1.59 11.05 -6.55
CA TYR A 165 0.39 11.72 -6.06
C TYR A 165 0.61 12.21 -4.62
N THR A 166 -0.13 13.24 -4.23
CA THR A 166 -0.08 13.80 -2.88
C THR A 166 -1.42 13.62 -2.17
N VAL A 167 -1.43 13.75 -0.85
CA VAL A 167 -2.61 13.44 -0.05
C VAL A 167 -2.85 14.53 0.99
N GLU A 168 -4.12 14.88 1.16
CA GLU A 168 -4.59 15.80 2.18
C GLU A 168 -5.66 15.14 3.05
N LYS A 169 -5.57 15.32 4.36
CA LYS A 169 -6.60 14.86 5.28
C LYS A 169 -7.80 15.81 5.31
N ILE A 170 -9.00 15.25 5.25
CA ILE A 170 -10.25 15.99 5.48
C ILE A 170 -10.77 15.71 6.89
N ARG A 171 -10.80 14.43 7.27
CA ARG A 171 -11.30 13.96 8.56
C ARG A 171 -10.36 12.91 9.11
N ASP A 172 -9.88 13.16 10.31
CA ASP A 172 -8.90 12.35 11.05
C ASP A 172 -9.08 12.68 12.53
N GLU A 173 -9.69 11.76 13.29
CA GLU A 173 -10.05 11.97 14.69
C GLU A 173 -8.91 11.58 15.65
N ASP A 174 -8.12 10.56 15.29
CA ASP A 174 -7.07 9.99 16.15
C ASP A 174 -5.65 10.43 15.77
N ALA A 175 -5.52 11.32 14.78
CA ALA A 175 -4.26 11.81 14.24
C ALA A 175 -3.36 10.70 13.68
N SER A 176 -3.95 9.60 13.19
CA SER A 176 -3.19 8.49 12.59
C SER A 176 -2.55 8.87 11.25
N PHE A 177 -3.09 9.89 10.56
CA PHE A 177 -2.59 10.35 9.27
C PHE A 177 -1.57 11.49 9.41
N THR A 178 -0.34 11.22 8.97
CA THR A 178 0.74 12.22 8.82
C THR A 178 1.38 12.11 7.43
N GLN A 179 2.03 13.17 6.95
CA GLN A 179 2.65 13.12 5.61
C GLN A 179 3.84 12.15 5.52
N GLU A 180 4.50 11.87 6.65
CA GLU A 180 5.55 10.85 6.73
C GLU A 180 4.98 9.43 6.82
N LYS A 181 3.89 9.26 7.57
CA LYS A 181 3.23 7.97 7.80
C LYS A 181 1.73 8.13 7.54
N PRO A 182 1.31 7.98 6.27
CA PRO A 182 -0.07 8.23 5.85
C PRO A 182 -0.93 6.97 6.04
N VAL A 183 -1.15 6.57 7.29
CA VAL A 183 -2.01 5.42 7.62
C VAL A 183 -3.46 5.89 7.73
N LEU A 184 -4.39 5.17 7.09
CA LEU A 184 -5.83 5.37 7.25
C LEU A 184 -6.42 4.33 8.18
N ASN A 185 -7.32 4.74 9.06
CA ASN A 185 -8.14 3.86 9.88
C ASN A 185 -9.64 3.96 9.55
N THR A 186 -10.46 3.25 10.34
CA THR A 186 -11.92 3.33 10.21
C THR A 186 -12.43 4.69 10.70
N GLY A 187 -12.97 5.47 9.77
CA GLY A 187 -13.52 6.80 10.06
C GLY A 187 -12.81 7.92 9.32
N ASP A 188 -11.58 7.68 8.86
CA ASP A 188 -10.81 8.68 8.16
C ASP A 188 -11.33 8.95 6.74
N LEU A 189 -11.12 10.19 6.30
CA LEU A 189 -11.39 10.63 4.93
C LEU A 189 -10.23 11.50 4.45
N VAL A 190 -9.66 11.13 3.31
CA VAL A 190 -8.57 11.85 2.67
C VAL A 190 -8.90 12.20 1.23
N THR A 191 -8.25 13.24 0.72
CA THR A 191 -8.25 13.62 -0.69
C THR A 191 -6.90 13.26 -1.28
N LEU A 192 -6.89 12.42 -2.31
CA LEU A 192 -5.72 12.15 -3.12
C LEU A 192 -5.73 13.14 -4.29
N TYR A 193 -4.60 13.81 -4.50
CA TYR A 193 -4.38 14.74 -5.60
C TYR A 193 -3.54 14.08 -6.67
N ILE A 194 -4.11 13.99 -7.87
CA ILE A 194 -3.48 13.46 -9.06
C ILE A 194 -3.38 14.59 -10.08
N SER A 195 -2.20 14.80 -10.64
CA SER A 195 -2.04 15.74 -11.75
C SER A 195 -2.48 15.08 -13.05
N SER A 196 -3.37 15.73 -13.78
CA SER A 196 -3.74 15.38 -15.15
C SER A 196 -3.47 16.54 -16.09
N MET A 197 -2.50 17.39 -15.72
CA MET A 197 -2.15 18.59 -16.46
C MET A 197 -1.76 18.20 -17.89
N SER A 198 -2.48 18.77 -18.86
CA SER A 198 -2.19 18.61 -20.29
C SER A 198 -1.36 19.79 -20.80
N GLY A 199 -0.88 19.70 -22.04
CA GLY A 199 -0.22 20.82 -22.74
C GLY A 199 -1.03 22.11 -22.77
N THR A 200 -2.37 22.03 -22.75
CA THR A 200 -3.26 23.20 -22.74
C THR A 200 -3.35 23.87 -21.36
N GLY A 201 -3.20 23.09 -20.28
CA GLY A 201 -3.18 23.56 -18.90
C GLY A 201 -1.93 24.38 -18.55
N LEU A 202 -0.79 24.12 -19.20
CA LEU A 202 0.52 24.71 -18.86
C LEU A 202 0.56 26.24 -18.92
N ALA A 203 -0.27 26.86 -19.77
CA ALA A 203 -0.30 28.31 -19.96
C ALA A 203 -1.03 29.06 -18.83
N HIS A 204 -1.81 28.36 -18.01
CA HIS A 204 -2.64 28.95 -16.96
C HIS A 204 -1.83 29.24 -15.70
N THR A 205 -2.38 30.06 -14.79
CA THR A 205 -1.69 30.58 -13.58
C THR A 205 -2.16 29.98 -12.27
N SER A 206 -3.23 29.18 -12.25
CA SER A 206 -3.74 28.53 -11.05
C SER A 206 -4.51 27.26 -11.38
N VAL A 207 -4.54 26.30 -10.45
CA VAL A 207 -5.37 25.09 -10.50
C VAL A 207 -5.96 24.87 -9.10
N GLY A 208 -7.26 25.11 -8.95
CA GLY A 208 -7.94 25.00 -7.66
C GLY A 208 -7.42 26.03 -6.66
N SER A 209 -6.92 25.54 -5.53
CA SER A 209 -6.30 26.38 -4.50
C SER A 209 -4.80 26.62 -4.73
N ASP A 210 -4.19 25.93 -5.71
CA ASP A 210 -2.79 26.15 -6.06
C ASP A 210 -2.68 27.35 -7.01
N THR A 211 -1.89 28.34 -6.61
CA THR A 211 -1.45 29.42 -7.49
C THR A 211 -0.07 29.06 -7.98
N LYS A 212 0.11 29.01 -9.30
CA LYS A 212 1.33 28.58 -9.96
C LYS A 212 2.55 29.29 -9.40
N VAL A 213 3.43 28.52 -8.77
CA VAL A 213 4.79 28.94 -8.41
C VAL A 213 5.73 28.30 -9.43
N GLY A 214 6.08 29.05 -10.48
CA GLY A 214 6.94 28.56 -11.57
C GLY A 214 6.18 28.10 -12.80
N THR A 215 6.46 26.90 -13.30
CA THR A 215 5.86 26.36 -14.53
C THR A 215 5.24 25.00 -14.25
N TYR A 216 3.93 24.90 -14.48
CA TYR A 216 3.22 23.62 -14.46
C TYR A 216 3.87 22.61 -15.41
N ARG A 217 3.85 21.34 -15.04
CA ARG A 217 4.44 20.26 -15.81
C ARG A 217 3.36 19.35 -16.37
N ASP A 218 3.57 18.96 -17.61
CA ASP A 218 2.68 18.04 -18.32
C ASP A 218 2.81 16.64 -17.74
N SER A 219 1.68 16.08 -17.32
CA SER A 219 1.57 14.70 -16.84
C SER A 219 1.59 13.69 -18.00
N GLY A 220 1.35 14.14 -19.22
CA GLY A 220 1.13 13.33 -20.41
C GLY A 220 -0.28 12.72 -20.49
N LEU A 221 -1.15 13.02 -19.52
CA LEU A 221 -2.56 12.66 -19.55
C LEU A 221 -3.34 13.79 -20.20
N ASP A 222 -4.26 13.43 -21.08
CA ASP A 222 -5.17 14.38 -21.70
C ASP A 222 -6.63 14.01 -21.41
N MET A 223 -7.31 14.90 -20.69
CA MET A 223 -8.68 14.70 -20.22
C MET A 223 -9.62 15.58 -21.03
N ASP A 224 -9.74 15.25 -22.31
CA ASP A 224 -10.67 15.90 -23.23
C ASP A 224 -12.14 15.61 -22.86
N PRO A 225 -13.09 16.49 -23.24
CA PRO A 225 -14.51 16.19 -23.11
C PRO A 225 -14.89 14.89 -23.83
N ARG A 226 -15.64 14.00 -23.17
CA ARG A 226 -15.98 12.63 -23.62
C ARG A 226 -14.83 11.63 -23.65
N ALA A 227 -13.70 11.93 -23.01
CA ALA A 227 -12.65 10.95 -22.77
C ALA A 227 -13.10 9.88 -21.76
N THR A 228 -12.72 8.63 -22.02
CA THR A 228 -12.90 7.52 -21.09
C THR A 228 -11.73 7.48 -20.12
N VAL A 229 -12.00 7.53 -18.83
CA VAL A 229 -10.98 7.56 -17.78
C VAL A 229 -11.20 6.37 -16.86
N SER A 230 -10.12 5.65 -16.57
CA SER A 230 -10.11 4.55 -15.60
C SER A 230 -9.06 4.84 -14.54
N ILE A 231 -9.46 4.77 -13.28
CA ILE A 231 -8.60 4.92 -12.11
C ILE A 231 -8.67 3.63 -11.29
N ILE A 232 -7.52 3.02 -11.06
CA ILE A 232 -7.37 1.78 -10.31
C ILE A 232 -6.49 2.06 -9.10
N LEU A 233 -7.01 1.85 -7.89
CA LEU A 233 -6.26 1.93 -6.64
C LEU A 233 -5.96 0.53 -6.14
N THR A 234 -4.68 0.22 -6.03
CA THR A 234 -4.20 -1.08 -5.53
C THR A 234 -3.48 -0.87 -4.21
N PRO A 235 -4.07 -1.28 -3.06
CA PRO A 235 -3.38 -1.26 -1.77
C PRO A 235 -2.37 -2.40 -1.65
N GLU A 236 -1.53 -2.38 -0.61
CA GLU A 236 -0.57 -3.47 -0.31
C GLU A 236 -1.28 -4.80 -0.01
N ALA A 237 -2.39 -4.74 0.73
CA ALA A 237 -3.25 -5.85 1.05
C ALA A 237 -4.70 -5.38 1.03
N GLY A 238 -5.59 -6.17 0.44
CA GLY A 238 -6.98 -5.78 0.26
C GLY A 238 -7.49 -5.88 -1.16
N ALA A 239 -8.76 -5.52 -1.34
CA ALA A 239 -9.35 -5.47 -2.67
C ALA A 239 -8.93 -4.20 -3.42
N THR A 240 -8.53 -4.37 -4.68
CA THR A 240 -8.34 -3.27 -5.63
C THR A 240 -9.67 -2.55 -5.86
N THR A 241 -9.63 -1.21 -5.84
CA THR A 241 -10.80 -0.37 -6.14
C THR A 241 -10.67 0.23 -7.53
N VAL A 242 -11.70 0.10 -8.36
CA VAL A 242 -11.74 0.64 -9.71
C VAL A 242 -12.83 1.70 -9.81
N ALA A 243 -12.52 2.83 -10.43
CA ALA A 243 -13.49 3.83 -10.86
C ALA A 243 -13.31 4.11 -12.35
N ASP A 244 -14.33 3.74 -13.13
CA ASP A 244 -14.42 4.04 -14.54
C ASP A 244 -15.49 5.11 -14.76
N PHE A 245 -15.13 6.16 -15.48
CA PHE A 245 -16.06 7.22 -15.84
C PHE A 245 -15.74 7.81 -17.20
N VAL A 246 -16.72 8.52 -17.76
CA VAL A 246 -16.55 9.28 -19.00
C VAL A 246 -16.74 10.74 -18.68
N THR A 247 -15.79 11.58 -19.09
CA THR A 247 -15.89 13.02 -18.87
C THR A 247 -17.09 13.59 -19.63
N PRO A 248 -17.78 14.62 -19.11
CA PRO A 248 -18.95 15.19 -19.75
C PRO A 248 -18.64 15.79 -21.13
N SER A 249 -19.68 15.98 -21.96
CA SER A 249 -19.52 16.55 -23.31
C SER A 249 -19.05 18.00 -23.34
N SER A 250 -19.10 18.70 -22.20
CA SER A 250 -18.53 20.03 -22.02
C SER A 250 -18.29 20.24 -20.53
N TYR A 251 -17.18 20.91 -20.19
CA TYR A 251 -16.83 21.28 -18.82
C TYR A 251 -17.50 22.59 -18.35
N GLY A 252 -18.24 23.26 -19.23
CA GLY A 252 -18.96 24.49 -18.89
C GLY A 252 -18.04 25.63 -18.47
N THR A 253 -18.52 26.48 -17.56
CA THR A 253 -17.81 27.68 -17.05
C THR A 253 -17.26 27.52 -15.65
N LYS A 254 -17.45 26.36 -15.00
CA LYS A 254 -16.95 26.10 -13.65
C LYS A 254 -15.55 25.53 -13.69
N GLU A 255 -14.71 25.97 -12.78
CA GLU A 255 -13.36 25.44 -12.59
C GLU A 255 -13.37 23.97 -12.14
N THR A 256 -14.23 23.65 -11.18
CA THR A 256 -14.41 22.29 -10.66
C THR A 256 -15.61 21.62 -11.33
N VAL A 257 -15.38 20.41 -11.83
CA VAL A 257 -16.37 19.55 -12.49
C VAL A 257 -16.44 18.24 -11.72
N GLN A 258 -17.64 17.82 -11.32
CA GLN A 258 -17.84 16.51 -10.71
C GLN A 258 -17.87 15.45 -11.82
N LEU A 259 -17.04 14.41 -11.69
CA LEU A 259 -16.83 13.40 -12.75
C LEU A 259 -17.42 12.04 -12.40
N TYR A 260 -17.46 11.70 -11.13
CA TYR A 260 -17.99 10.43 -10.61
C TYR A 260 -18.58 10.74 -9.22
N PRO A 261 -19.74 10.15 -8.86
CA PRO A 261 -20.64 10.66 -7.83
C PRO A 261 -19.97 11.06 -6.52
#